data_AF-A0A963UIK6-F1
#
_entry.id   AF-A0A963UIK6-F1
#
_cell.length_a   1.000
_cell.length_b   1.000
_cell.length_c   1.000
_cell.angle_alpha   90.00
_cell.angle_beta   90.00
_cell.angle_gamma   90.00
#
_symmetry.space_group_name_H-M   'P 1'
#
loop_
_entity.id
_entity.type
_entity.pdbx_description
1 polymer ?
#
loop_
_entity_poly.entity_id
_entity_poly.type
_entity_poly.pdbx_seq_one_letter_code
_entity_poly.pdbx_strand_id
1 'polypeptide(L)'
;VRKPSVFLFDEPLSNLDAKLRVQMRLEIKQLQRELGVTALYVTHDQVEAMTMADKIVVLNAGRIEQVGSPLELYRAPRNRFVAGFIGSPRMNFIEGDEAARHGAAAIGIRPEHIAVSTAGGLWRGTVGVSEHLGSDTFFHVNGTGLAEAITVRAGGEVNLHHGDAVWLTPEADKIHRFDREGLRLA
;
A
#
# COMPACT_ATOMS: atom_id res chain seq x y z
N VAL A 1 31.35 25.90 3.90
CA VAL A 1 30.31 24.85 3.81
C VAL A 1 30.69 23.71 4.75
N ARG A 2 29.81 23.31 5.69
CA ARG A 2 30.10 22.22 6.64
C ARG A 2 30.04 20.87 5.90
N LYS A 3 30.90 19.92 6.26
CA LYS A 3 30.88 18.52 5.76
C LYS A 3 30.33 17.61 6.87
N PRO A 4 29.01 17.61 7.15
CA PRO A 4 28.46 16.78 8.21
C PRO A 4 28.57 15.31 7.82
N SER A 5 28.79 14.45 8.82
CA SER A 5 28.79 13.00 8.63
C SER A 5 27.38 12.43 8.44
N VAL A 6 26.37 13.14 8.92
CA VAL A 6 24.95 12.73 8.88
C VAL A 6 24.05 13.90 8.54
N PHE A 7 23.09 13.68 7.65
CA PHE A 7 21.97 14.58 7.39
C PHE A 7 20.71 14.04 8.06
N LEU A 8 19.95 14.93 8.69
CA LEU A 8 18.64 14.63 9.27
C LEU A 8 17.61 15.51 8.55
N PHE A 9 16.64 14.87 7.92
CA PHE A 9 15.56 15.52 7.20
C PHE A 9 14.24 15.22 7.94
N ASP A 10 13.54 16.28 8.34
CA ASP A 10 12.25 16.19 9.00
C ASP A 10 11.17 16.78 8.09
N GLU A 11 10.41 15.89 7.44
CA GLU A 11 9.36 16.19 6.46
C GLU A 11 9.70 17.31 5.46
N PRO A 12 10.87 17.28 4.79
CA PRO A 12 11.42 18.45 4.09
C PRO A 12 10.61 18.86 2.85
N LEU A 13 9.72 18.00 2.33
CA LEU A 13 8.95 18.24 1.12
C LEU A 13 7.43 18.44 1.38
N SER A 14 7.01 18.44 2.65
CA SER A 14 5.61 18.55 3.07
C SER A 14 4.92 19.81 2.54
N ASN A 15 5.64 20.93 2.45
CA ASN A 15 5.11 22.23 2.01
C ASN A 15 5.23 22.49 0.50
N LEU A 16 5.69 21.51 -0.28
CA LEU A 16 5.84 21.65 -1.73
C LEU A 16 4.64 21.07 -2.48
N ASP A 17 4.35 21.66 -3.63
CA ASP A 17 3.34 21.14 -4.56
C ASP A 17 3.76 19.78 -5.14
N ALA A 18 2.80 19.05 -5.69
CA ALA A 18 3.02 17.68 -6.18
C ALA A 18 4.11 17.58 -7.26
N LYS A 19 4.20 18.55 -8.18
CA LYS A 19 5.18 18.52 -9.27
C LYS A 19 6.58 18.79 -8.73
N LEU A 20 6.71 19.82 -7.89
CA LEU A 20 8.00 20.14 -7.28
C LEU A 20 8.46 19.04 -6.32
N ARG A 21 7.54 18.39 -5.61
CA ARG A 21 7.85 17.21 -4.78
C ARG A 21 8.46 16.07 -5.58
N VAL A 22 7.95 15.77 -6.79
CA VAL A 22 8.58 14.76 -7.68
C VAL A 22 10.02 15.14 -8.00
N GLN A 23 10.25 16.39 -8.42
CA GLN A 23 11.60 16.85 -8.78
C GLN A 23 12.56 16.81 -7.58
N MET A 24 12.16 17.39 -6.45
CA MET A 24 13.02 17.48 -5.27
C MET A 24 13.37 16.11 -4.67
N ARG A 25 12.49 15.11 -4.77
CA ARG A 25 12.82 13.74 -4.36
C ARG A 25 13.99 13.17 -5.16
N LEU A 26 14.01 13.40 -6.47
CA LEU A 26 15.10 12.97 -7.34
C LEU A 26 16.40 13.72 -7.01
N GLU A 27 16.31 15.03 -6.82
CA GLU A 27 17.47 15.85 -6.47
C GLU A 27 18.08 15.45 -5.12
N ILE A 28 17.27 15.26 -4.08
CA ILE A 28 17.75 14.82 -2.76
C ILE A 28 18.40 13.44 -2.85
N LYS A 29 17.79 12.49 -3.56
CA LYS A 29 18.35 11.15 -3.74
C LYS A 29 19.68 11.19 -4.48
N GLN A 30 19.78 12.00 -5.53
CA GLN A 30 21.01 12.17 -6.30
C GLN A 30 22.12 12.82 -5.46
N LEU A 31 21.80 13.90 -4.75
CA LEU A 31 22.72 14.60 -3.87
C LEU A 31 23.25 13.70 -2.75
N GLN A 32 22.38 12.91 -2.11
CA GLN A 32 22.78 11.97 -1.07
C GLN A 32 23.76 10.91 -1.62
N ARG A 33 23.51 10.40 -2.83
CA ARG A 33 24.40 9.44 -3.50
C ARG A 33 25.75 10.03 -3.88
N GLU A 34 25.76 11.24 -4.43
CA GLU A 34 26.99 11.95 -4.81
C GLU A 34 27.86 12.27 -3.60
N LEU A 35 27.25 12.66 -2.48
CA LEU A 35 27.97 12.99 -1.25
C LEU A 35 28.39 11.76 -0.44
N GLY A 36 27.75 10.60 -0.64
CA GLY A 36 28.03 9.37 0.11
C GLY A 36 27.76 9.49 1.61
N VAL A 37 26.88 10.40 2.00
CA VAL A 37 26.57 10.75 3.39
C VAL A 37 25.42 9.92 3.92
N THR A 38 25.46 9.61 5.22
CA THR A 38 24.32 8.97 5.89
C THR A 38 23.19 9.99 6.01
N ALA A 39 21.98 9.61 5.60
CA ALA A 39 20.80 10.46 5.70
C ALA A 39 19.68 9.73 6.46
N LEU A 40 19.13 10.38 7.48
CA LEU A 40 17.89 9.97 8.12
C LEU A 40 16.78 10.88 7.60
N TYR A 41 15.69 10.28 7.11
CA TYR A 41 14.59 10.99 6.48
C TYR A 41 13.28 10.59 7.13
N VAL A 42 12.54 11.56 7.66
CA VAL A 42 11.22 11.38 8.27
C VAL A 42 10.16 11.90 7.32
N THR A 43 9.12 11.11 7.06
CA THR A 43 8.00 11.47 6.19
C THR A 43 6.75 10.69 6.52
N HIS A 44 5.59 11.32 6.26
CA HIS A 44 4.29 10.67 6.24
C HIS A 44 3.88 10.21 4.83
N ASP A 45 4.64 10.58 3.79
CA ASP A 45 4.36 10.23 2.39
C ASP A 45 5.01 8.87 2.06
N GLN A 46 4.17 7.89 1.76
CA GLN A 46 4.62 6.54 1.44
C GLN A 46 5.42 6.50 0.14
N VAL A 47 5.12 7.36 -0.84
CA VAL A 47 5.84 7.39 -2.11
C VAL A 47 7.26 7.89 -1.88
N GLU A 48 7.46 8.87 -0.99
CA GLU A 48 8.81 9.27 -0.54
C GLU A 48 9.56 8.10 0.07
N ALA A 49 8.97 7.43 1.07
CA ALA A 49 9.62 6.30 1.74
C ALA A 49 9.96 5.16 0.76
N MET A 50 9.06 4.83 -0.15
CA MET A 50 9.22 3.72 -1.09
C MET A 50 10.22 4.01 -2.22
N THR A 51 10.40 5.28 -2.61
CA THR A 51 11.23 5.64 -3.77
C THR A 51 12.63 6.15 -3.38
N MET A 52 12.78 6.72 -2.18
CA MET A 52 14.04 7.34 -1.75
C MET A 52 14.86 6.45 -0.83
N ALA A 53 14.22 5.64 0.02
CA ALA A 53 14.92 4.95 1.10
C ALA A 53 15.63 3.67 0.63
N ASP A 54 16.84 3.45 1.12
CA ASP A 54 17.50 2.14 1.06
C ASP A 54 16.88 1.18 2.09
N LYS A 55 16.43 1.72 3.23
CA LYS A 55 15.80 1.01 4.35
C LYS A 55 14.74 1.90 5.00
N ILE A 56 13.58 1.32 5.28
CA ILE A 56 12.47 1.95 5.98
C ILE A 56 12.39 1.40 7.40
N VAL A 57 12.14 2.27 8.35
CA VAL A 57 11.78 1.93 9.74
C VAL A 57 10.34 2.38 9.94
N VAL A 58 9.42 1.43 10.16
CA VAL A 58 8.01 1.73 10.44
C VAL A 58 7.82 1.79 11.94
N LEU A 59 7.27 2.89 12.43
CA LEU A 59 6.95 3.09 13.84
C LEU A 59 5.43 3.14 14.06
N ASN A 60 5.01 2.66 15.22
CA ASN A 60 3.65 2.76 15.73
C ASN A 60 3.68 3.02 17.24
N ALA A 61 3.06 4.11 17.70
CA ALA A 61 3.03 4.50 19.11
C ALA A 61 4.42 4.45 19.80
N GLY A 62 5.45 4.94 19.10
CA GLY A 62 6.83 4.98 19.60
C GLY A 62 7.57 3.63 19.57
N ARG A 63 6.98 2.55 19.05
CA ARG A 63 7.63 1.25 18.87
C ARG A 63 7.97 1.01 17.42
N ILE A 64 9.11 0.37 17.16
CA ILE A 64 9.48 -0.10 15.83
C ILE A 64 8.68 -1.38 15.54
N GLU A 65 7.84 -1.33 14.52
CA GLU A 65 7.04 -2.47 14.06
C GLU A 65 7.85 -3.34 13.09
N GLN A 66 8.57 -2.70 12.17
CA GLN A 66 9.38 -3.40 11.18
C GLN A 66 10.49 -2.50 10.61
N VAL A 67 11.61 -3.14 10.26
CA VAL A 67 12.74 -2.53 9.56
C VAL A 67 13.10 -3.41 8.37
N GLY A 68 13.37 -2.80 7.22
CA GLY A 68 13.73 -3.53 5.99
C GLY A 68 13.77 -2.63 4.77
N SER A 69 14.11 -3.18 3.62
CA SER A 69 14.01 -2.46 2.34
C SER A 69 12.55 -2.19 1.95
N PRO A 70 12.27 -1.19 1.10
CA PRO A 70 10.91 -0.89 0.66
C PRO A 70 10.14 -2.12 0.14
N LEU A 71 10.77 -2.94 -0.69
CA LEU A 71 10.14 -4.12 -1.27
C LEU A 71 9.93 -5.25 -0.26
N GLU A 72 10.81 -5.41 0.73
CA GLU A 72 10.61 -6.38 1.82
C GLU A 72 9.40 -6.01 2.68
N LEU A 73 9.25 -4.74 3.07
CA LEU A 73 8.09 -4.29 3.84
C LEU A 73 6.79 -4.47 3.06
N TYR A 74 6.82 -4.18 1.76
CA TYR A 74 5.65 -4.33 0.90
C TYR A 74 5.29 -5.80 0.66
N ARG A 75 6.26 -6.68 0.37
CA ARG A 75 6.00 -8.10 0.07
C ARG A 75 5.82 -8.96 1.32
N ALA A 76 6.47 -8.59 2.41
CA ALA A 76 6.53 -9.36 3.64
C ALA A 76 6.31 -8.50 4.89
N PRO A 77 5.14 -7.85 5.03
CA PRO A 77 4.80 -7.12 6.24
C PRO A 77 4.70 -8.08 7.43
N ARG A 78 5.30 -7.75 8.57
CA ARG A 78 5.31 -8.61 9.76
C ARG A 78 3.97 -8.68 10.47
N ASN A 79 3.13 -7.66 10.31
CA ASN A 79 1.85 -7.56 10.97
C ASN A 79 0.86 -6.73 10.14
N ARG A 80 -0.40 -6.75 10.57
CA ARG A 80 -1.52 -6.04 9.93
C ARG A 80 -1.26 -4.53 9.83
N PHE A 81 -0.62 -3.94 10.84
CA PHE A 81 -0.31 -2.50 10.83
C PHE A 81 0.63 -2.16 9.68
N VAL A 82 1.79 -2.83 9.57
CA VAL A 82 2.74 -2.59 8.47
C VAL A 82 2.10 -2.90 7.11
N ALA A 83 1.29 -3.96 7.02
CA ALA A 83 0.60 -4.35 5.80
C ALA A 83 -0.40 -3.28 5.31
N GLY A 84 -1.12 -2.64 6.23
CA GLY A 84 -2.06 -1.56 5.93
C GLY A 84 -1.40 -0.19 5.77
N PHE A 85 -0.21 -0.01 6.34
CA PHE A 85 0.54 1.24 6.30
C PHE A 85 1.45 1.36 5.06
N ILE A 86 1.96 0.25 4.52
CA ILE A 86 2.84 0.26 3.34
C ILE A 86 2.06 -0.10 2.09
N GLY A 87 1.91 0.89 1.20
CA GLY A 87 1.21 0.77 -0.08
C GLY A 87 0.05 1.75 -0.17
N SER A 88 -0.05 2.42 -1.32
CA SER A 88 -1.13 3.34 -1.66
C SER A 88 -1.75 2.89 -3.00
N PRO A 89 -3.03 2.46 -3.02
CA PRO A 89 -3.95 2.40 -1.89
C PRO A 89 -3.61 1.32 -0.86
N ARG A 90 -4.25 1.42 0.32
CA ARG A 90 -4.01 0.49 1.43
C ARG A 90 -4.46 -0.93 1.09
N MET A 91 -3.85 -1.91 1.74
CA MET A 91 -4.27 -3.31 1.65
C MET A 91 -5.72 -3.48 2.14
N ASN A 92 -6.51 -4.25 1.39
CA ASN A 92 -7.84 -4.67 1.84
C ASN A 92 -7.69 -5.73 2.92
N PHE A 93 -8.40 -5.59 4.04
CA PHE A 93 -8.46 -6.61 5.08
C PHE A 93 -9.85 -7.24 5.13
N ILE A 94 -9.88 -8.56 5.20
CA ILE A 94 -11.11 -9.37 5.23
C ILE A 94 -11.01 -10.29 6.44
N GLU A 95 -12.11 -10.39 7.18
CA GLU A 95 -12.25 -11.21 8.39
C GLU A 95 -13.42 -12.19 8.24
N GLY A 96 -13.72 -12.97 9.29
CA GLY A 96 -14.88 -13.87 9.31
C GLY A 96 -14.67 -15.14 8.49
N ASP A 97 -15.77 -15.67 7.92
CA ASP A 97 -15.80 -16.97 7.24
C ASP A 97 -14.80 -17.05 6.08
N GLU A 98 -14.62 -15.96 5.34
CA GLU A 98 -13.66 -15.93 4.25
C GLU A 98 -12.23 -16.06 4.78
N ALA A 99 -11.83 -15.31 5.81
CA ALA A 99 -10.52 -15.47 6.43
C ALA A 99 -10.31 -16.89 7.01
N ALA A 100 -11.36 -17.47 7.61
CA ALA A 100 -11.32 -18.81 8.16
C ALA A 100 -11.05 -19.88 7.10
N ARG A 101 -11.55 -19.72 5.86
CA ARG A 101 -11.24 -20.61 4.72
C ARG A 101 -9.75 -20.63 4.37
N HIS A 102 -9.02 -19.55 4.67
CA HIS A 102 -7.57 -19.45 4.49
C HIS A 102 -6.77 -19.83 5.73
N GLY A 103 -7.44 -20.31 6.79
CA GLY A 103 -6.82 -20.69 8.06
C GLY A 103 -6.24 -19.50 8.82
N ALA A 104 -6.84 -18.32 8.69
CA ALA A 104 -6.36 -17.08 9.29
C ALA A 104 -7.48 -16.39 10.08
N ALA A 105 -7.11 -15.52 11.03
CA ALA A 105 -8.07 -14.64 11.70
C ALA A 105 -8.47 -13.47 10.78
N ALA A 106 -7.51 -12.99 9.99
CA ALA A 106 -7.73 -12.00 8.95
C ALA A 106 -6.87 -12.34 7.73
N ILE A 107 -7.36 -12.02 6.54
CA ILE A 107 -6.56 -12.02 5.31
C ILE A 107 -6.39 -10.60 4.79
N GLY A 108 -5.28 -10.37 4.10
CA GLY A 108 -4.97 -9.11 3.46
C GLY A 108 -4.67 -9.32 1.98
N ILE A 109 -5.25 -8.50 1.11
CA ILE A 109 -4.99 -8.55 -0.33
C ILE A 109 -4.85 -7.13 -0.87
N ARG A 110 -3.81 -6.89 -1.67
CA ARG A 110 -3.55 -5.56 -2.21
C ARG A 110 -4.50 -5.26 -3.37
N PRO A 111 -4.94 -3.99 -3.56
CA PRO A 111 -5.86 -3.63 -4.64
C PRO A 111 -5.44 -4.10 -6.03
N GLU A 112 -4.14 -4.08 -6.32
CA GLU A 112 -3.53 -4.51 -7.59
C GLU A 112 -3.49 -6.04 -7.78
N HIS A 113 -3.76 -6.81 -6.73
CA HIS A 113 -3.80 -8.29 -6.78
C HIS A 113 -5.23 -8.83 -6.75
N ILE A 114 -6.21 -7.99 -7.12
CA ILE A 114 -7.61 -8.37 -7.24
C ILE A 114 -8.05 -8.09 -8.67
N ALA A 115 -8.47 -9.14 -9.38
CA ALA A 115 -9.09 -8.97 -10.69
C ALA A 115 -10.57 -8.58 -10.53
N VAL A 116 -11.03 -7.63 -11.36
CA VAL A 116 -12.43 -7.23 -11.48
C VAL A 116 -13.02 -7.71 -12.81
N SER A 117 -14.23 -8.26 -12.79
CA SER A 117 -14.92 -8.79 -13.99
C SER A 117 -16.44 -8.65 -13.86
N THR A 118 -17.13 -8.46 -14.99
CA THR A 118 -18.60 -8.51 -15.07
C THR A 118 -19.13 -9.92 -15.38
N ALA A 119 -18.28 -10.82 -15.85
CA ALA A 119 -18.67 -12.16 -16.29
C ALA A 119 -18.78 -13.18 -15.15
N GLY A 120 -17.97 -13.04 -14.10
CA GLY A 120 -17.91 -13.98 -12.98
C GLY A 120 -16.65 -13.83 -12.14
N GLY A 121 -16.66 -14.43 -10.95
CA GLY A 121 -15.53 -14.43 -10.01
C GLY A 121 -15.93 -14.98 -8.64
N LEU A 122 -15.13 -14.72 -7.62
CA LEU A 122 -15.33 -15.29 -6.27
C LEU A 122 -16.24 -14.43 -5.40
N TRP A 123 -16.02 -13.12 -5.38
CA TRP A 123 -16.76 -12.21 -4.51
C TRP A 123 -17.62 -11.27 -5.34
N ARG A 124 -18.94 -11.35 -5.17
CA ARG A 124 -19.87 -10.47 -5.87
C ARG A 124 -20.01 -9.17 -5.10
N GLY A 125 -20.06 -8.04 -5.80
CA GLY A 125 -20.35 -6.75 -5.21
C GLY A 125 -20.90 -5.76 -6.23
N THR A 126 -21.01 -4.51 -5.80
CA THR A 126 -21.47 -3.40 -6.62
C THR A 126 -20.46 -2.27 -6.56
N VAL A 127 -20.12 -1.71 -7.71
CA VAL A 127 -19.22 -0.55 -7.78
C VAL A 127 -19.88 0.63 -7.07
N GLY A 128 -19.27 1.09 -5.99
CA GLY A 128 -19.68 2.29 -5.26
C GLY A 128 -19.03 3.54 -5.85
N VAL A 129 -17.71 3.57 -5.95
CA VAL A 129 -16.97 4.72 -6.50
C VAL A 129 -15.95 4.24 -7.53
N SER A 130 -15.80 5.02 -8.60
CA SER A 130 -14.72 4.85 -9.59
C SER A 130 -13.85 6.11 -9.62
N GLU A 131 -12.55 5.95 -9.38
CA GLU A 131 -11.55 7.01 -9.46
C GLU A 131 -10.63 6.76 -10.66
N HIS A 132 -10.73 7.62 -11.68
CA HIS A 132 -9.92 7.52 -12.89
C HIS A 132 -8.69 8.42 -12.78
N LEU A 133 -7.50 7.83 -12.66
CA LEU A 133 -6.22 8.53 -12.53
C LEU A 133 -5.36 8.42 -13.80
N GLY A 134 -6.00 8.22 -14.95
CA GLY A 134 -5.33 8.09 -16.25
C GLY A 134 -4.91 6.65 -16.54
N SER A 135 -3.72 6.23 -16.10
CA SER A 135 -3.22 4.86 -16.32
C SER A 135 -3.90 3.80 -15.45
N ASP A 136 -4.49 4.25 -14.35
CA ASP A 136 -5.06 3.40 -13.33
C ASP A 136 -6.49 3.86 -13.01
N THR A 137 -7.36 2.89 -12.80
CA THR A 137 -8.71 3.11 -12.30
C THR A 137 -8.87 2.38 -10.97
N PHE A 138 -9.29 3.09 -9.94
CA PHE A 138 -9.57 2.50 -8.62
C PHE A 138 -11.08 2.35 -8.44
N PHE A 139 -11.51 1.13 -8.14
CA PHE A 139 -12.91 0.83 -7.84
C PHE A 139 -13.06 0.54 -6.35
N HIS A 140 -14.02 1.21 -5.70
CA HIS A 140 -14.46 0.85 -4.36
C HIS A 140 -15.74 0.04 -4.49
N VAL A 141 -15.65 -1.26 -4.21
CA VAL A 141 -16.74 -2.22 -4.40
C VAL A 141 -17.40 -2.55 -3.07
N ASN A 142 -18.69 -2.26 -2.97
CA ASN A 142 -19.49 -2.44 -1.77
C ASN A 142 -20.35 -3.70 -1.88
N GLY A 143 -20.98 -4.10 -0.77
CA GLY A 143 -21.96 -5.19 -0.76
C GLY A 143 -21.37 -6.57 -1.00
N THR A 144 -20.06 -6.73 -0.81
CA THR A 144 -19.36 -8.03 -0.92
C THR A 144 -19.62 -8.96 0.26
N GLY A 145 -20.05 -8.40 1.39
CA GLY A 145 -20.15 -9.12 2.67
C GLY A 145 -18.80 -9.40 3.34
N LEU A 146 -17.70 -8.90 2.78
CA LEU A 146 -16.34 -9.14 3.27
C LEU A 146 -15.77 -7.96 4.09
N ALA A 147 -16.13 -6.75 3.68
CA ALA A 147 -15.78 -5.48 4.30
C ALA A 147 -16.81 -4.42 3.87
N GLU A 148 -16.74 -3.21 4.45
CA GLU A 148 -17.57 -2.07 4.04
C GLU A 148 -17.37 -1.76 2.55
N ALA A 149 -16.11 -1.68 2.11
CA ALA A 149 -15.70 -1.55 0.73
C ALA A 149 -14.42 -2.36 0.47
N ILE A 150 -14.30 -2.93 -0.73
CA ILE A 150 -13.06 -3.53 -1.24
C ILE A 150 -12.52 -2.62 -2.34
N THR A 151 -11.33 -2.08 -2.16
CA THR A 151 -10.63 -1.28 -3.15
C THR A 151 -9.90 -2.18 -4.13
N VAL A 152 -10.10 -1.97 -5.43
CA VAL A 152 -9.47 -2.72 -6.51
C VAL A 152 -8.79 -1.73 -7.45
N ARG A 153 -7.58 -2.06 -7.91
CA ARG A 153 -6.87 -1.29 -8.93
C ARG A 153 -6.91 -2.06 -10.25
N ALA A 154 -7.51 -1.45 -11.27
CA ALA A 154 -7.47 -1.96 -12.63
C ALA A 154 -6.56 -1.09 -13.50
N GLY A 155 -5.83 -1.73 -14.42
CA GLY A 155 -5.01 -1.03 -15.41
C GLY A 155 -5.86 -0.52 -16.58
N GLY A 156 -5.61 0.72 -16.99
CA GLY A 156 -6.26 1.36 -18.14
C GLY A 156 -7.71 1.79 -17.90
N GLU A 157 -8.41 2.05 -19.01
CA GLU A 157 -9.83 2.43 -19.02
C GLU A 157 -10.71 1.19 -18.93
N VAL A 158 -11.10 0.84 -17.70
CA VAL A 158 -12.14 -0.15 -17.46
C VAL A 158 -13.46 0.61 -17.31
N ASN A 159 -14.36 0.47 -18.28
CA ASN A 159 -15.66 1.16 -18.31
C ASN A 159 -16.66 0.52 -17.35
N LEU A 160 -16.41 0.68 -16.05
CA LEU A 160 -17.34 0.33 -14.97
C LEU A 160 -17.80 1.60 -14.27
N HIS A 161 -19.10 1.68 -14.00
CA HIS A 161 -19.76 2.83 -13.43
C HIS A 161 -20.34 2.51 -12.06
N HIS A 162 -20.63 3.56 -11.29
CA HIS A 162 -21.37 3.42 -10.03
C HIS A 162 -22.66 2.61 -10.27
N GLY A 163 -22.89 1.59 -9.45
CA GLY A 163 -24.07 0.73 -9.50
C GLY A 163 -23.87 -0.55 -10.31
N ASP A 164 -22.78 -0.68 -11.07
CA ASP A 164 -22.51 -1.90 -11.84
C ASP A 164 -22.26 -3.09 -10.91
N ALA A 165 -22.89 -4.22 -11.23
CA ALA A 165 -22.64 -5.49 -10.56
C ALA A 165 -21.33 -6.08 -11.09
N VAL A 166 -20.42 -6.39 -10.18
CA VAL A 166 -19.08 -6.88 -10.49
C VAL A 166 -18.71 -8.08 -9.63
N TRP A 167 -17.72 -8.81 -10.10
CA TRP A 167 -17.08 -9.91 -9.41
C TRP A 167 -15.61 -9.60 -9.19
N LEU A 168 -15.13 -9.92 -7.99
CA LEU A 168 -13.75 -9.77 -7.58
C LEU A 168 -13.12 -11.15 -7.41
N THR A 169 -11.88 -11.29 -7.86
CA THR A 169 -11.11 -12.52 -7.71
C THR A 169 -9.70 -12.18 -7.22
N PRO A 170 -9.35 -12.47 -5.95
CA PRO A 170 -7.98 -12.29 -5.48
C PRO A 170 -7.01 -13.28 -6.13
N GLU A 171 -5.77 -12.85 -6.36
CA GLU A 171 -4.67 -13.75 -6.69
C GLU A 171 -4.29 -14.58 -5.44
N ALA A 172 -4.49 -15.90 -5.50
CA ALA A 172 -4.37 -16.77 -4.34
C ALA A 172 -2.96 -16.76 -3.70
N ASP A 173 -1.90 -16.62 -4.51
CA ASP A 173 -0.50 -16.57 -4.03
C ASP A 173 -0.10 -15.20 -3.49
N LYS A 174 -0.98 -14.20 -3.58
CA LYS A 174 -0.77 -12.84 -3.06
C LYS A 174 -1.56 -12.55 -1.79
N ILE A 175 -2.32 -13.52 -1.28
CA ILE A 175 -3.08 -13.38 -0.05
C ILE A 175 -2.12 -13.42 1.15
N HIS A 176 -2.09 -12.32 1.90
CA HIS A 176 -1.44 -12.27 3.20
C HIS A 176 -2.39 -12.84 4.26
N ARG A 177 -1.85 -13.61 5.20
CA ARG A 177 -2.62 -14.22 6.29
C ARG A 177 -2.13 -13.69 7.62
N PHE A 178 -3.05 -13.41 8.54
CA PHE A 178 -2.74 -12.87 9.86
C PHE A 178 -3.44 -13.67 10.96
N ASP A 179 -2.76 -13.85 12.10
CA ASP A 179 -3.33 -14.43 13.31
C ASP A 179 -4.20 -13.42 14.08
N ARG A 180 -4.71 -13.83 15.25
CA ARG A 180 -5.59 -13.00 16.08
C ARG A 180 -4.86 -11.81 16.71
N GLU A 181 -3.56 -11.95 16.90
CA GLU A 181 -2.65 -10.94 17.40
C GLU A 181 -2.23 -9.97 16.28
N GLY A 182 -2.63 -10.25 15.04
CA GLY A 182 -2.35 -9.43 13.86
C GLY A 182 -0.96 -9.66 13.28
N LEU A 183 -0.22 -10.68 13.71
CA LEU A 183 1.06 -11.08 13.13
C LEU A 183 0.84 -11.87 11.84
N ARG A 184 1.74 -11.70 10.87
CA ARG A 184 1.66 -12.41 9.60
C ARG A 184 2.01 -13.89 9.79
N LEU A 185 1.15 -14.76 9.31
CA LEU A 185 1.38 -16.21 9.20
C LEU A 185 2.30 -16.51 7.99
N ALA A 186 3.17 -17.51 8.15
CA ALA A 186 4.08 -17.96 7.10
C ALA A 186 3.35 -18.56 5.90
#